data_AF-V9V891-F1
#
_entry.id   AF-V9V891-F1
#
_cell.length_a   1.000
_cell.length_b   1.000
_cell.length_c   1.000
_cell.angle_alpha   90.00
_cell.angle_beta   90.00
_cell.angle_gamma   90.00
#
_symmetry.space_group_name_H-M   'P 1'
#
loop_
_entity.id
_entity.type
_entity.pdbx_description
1 polymer ?
#
loop_
_entity_poly.entity_id
_entity_poly.type
_entity_poly.pdbx_seq_one_letter_code
_entity_poly.pdbx_strand_id
1 'polypeptide(L)'
;MDIPESCLVTGESHKIGPGQKAEINAYFGSSSIGRSGWATEGEIRIVQMDQASKALEAEFKFTIVDTMGQVDIVDGKLSLSLADHATQCISSTGQVKANIDPAIFPSLGNLDAQTIKSRELEDGRIQLTAKQQVDNATQGIMMLFSEHHARLFFLIGSLYYPLTGGRLQHEWNVENRTLTAEFTDYVVSYQGKDHRITDGRIEATLA
;
A
#
# COMPACT_ATOMS: atom_id res chain seq x y z
N MET A 1 2.58 13.43 12.91
CA MET A 1 2.00 14.80 12.84
C MET A 1 0.96 14.74 11.76
N ASP A 2 -0.29 15.05 12.08
CA ASP A 2 -1.39 14.99 11.11
C ASP A 2 -1.73 16.42 10.69
N ILE A 3 -1.48 16.74 9.41
CA ILE A 3 -1.84 18.05 8.84
C ILE A 3 -3.22 17.88 8.18
N PRO A 4 -4.26 18.61 8.61
CA PRO A 4 -5.56 18.57 7.94
C PRO A 4 -5.44 18.97 6.47
N GLU A 5 -6.22 18.35 5.58
CA GLU A 5 -6.17 18.67 4.13
C GLU A 5 -6.44 20.16 3.86
N SER A 6 -7.31 20.78 4.65
CA SER A 6 -7.61 22.22 4.59
C SER A 6 -6.39 23.12 4.83
N CYS A 7 -5.32 22.58 5.40
CA CYS A 7 -4.08 23.26 5.74
C CYS A 7 -2.92 22.92 4.79
N LEU A 8 -3.16 22.10 3.77
CA LEU A 8 -2.23 21.80 2.69
C LEU A 8 -2.36 22.88 1.61
N VAL A 9 -1.78 24.06 1.87
CA VAL A 9 -1.80 25.20 0.95
C VAL A 9 -0.37 25.66 0.72
N THR A 10 -0.04 26.04 -0.52
CA THR A 10 1.28 26.59 -0.87
C THR A 10 1.69 27.71 0.08
N GLY A 11 2.87 27.59 0.68
CA GLY A 11 3.45 28.56 1.60
C GLY A 11 3.16 28.30 3.09
N GLU A 12 2.24 27.40 3.41
CA GLU A 12 1.95 27.03 4.81
C GLU A 12 3.12 26.31 5.47
N SER A 13 3.28 26.54 6.76
CA SER A 13 4.33 25.95 7.59
C SER A 13 3.73 25.37 8.86
N HIS A 14 4.06 24.12 9.13
CA HIS A 14 3.55 23.34 10.25
C HIS A 14 4.71 22.89 11.12
N LYS A 15 4.73 23.37 12.37
CA LYS A 15 5.78 23.06 13.35
C LYS A 15 5.31 22.05 14.37
N ILE A 16 6.23 21.22 14.84
CA ILE A 16 6.01 20.44 16.06
C ILE A 16 5.89 21.43 17.22
N GLY A 17 4.70 21.48 17.83
CA GLY A 17 4.41 22.40 18.93
C GLY A 17 5.11 21.99 20.23
N PRO A 18 5.23 22.90 21.22
CA PRO A 18 5.86 22.60 22.51
C PRO A 18 5.24 21.37 23.18
N GLY A 19 6.05 20.36 23.48
CA GLY A 19 5.62 19.10 24.12
C GLY A 19 4.93 18.10 23.19
N GLN A 20 4.72 18.43 21.90
CA GLN A 20 4.27 17.47 20.90
C GLN A 20 5.45 16.60 20.45
N LYS A 21 5.17 15.33 20.15
CA LYS A 21 6.13 14.41 19.56
C LYS A 21 5.52 13.86 18.28
N ALA A 22 6.26 13.89 17.19
CA ALA A 22 5.87 13.21 15.97
C ALA A 22 6.61 11.87 15.91
N GLU A 23 5.84 10.77 15.86
CA GLU A 23 6.40 9.45 15.60
C GLU A 23 6.94 9.42 14.18
N ILE A 24 8.22 9.08 14.01
CA ILE A 24 8.80 8.87 12.69
C ILE A 24 8.66 7.39 12.35
N ASN A 25 7.64 7.08 11.54
CA ASN A 25 7.51 5.80 10.86
C ASN A 25 7.93 5.98 9.39
N ALA A 26 9.23 5.97 9.13
CA ALA A 26 9.76 6.01 7.77
C ALA A 26 9.67 4.61 7.13
N TYR A 27 8.57 4.35 6.40
CA TYR A 27 8.49 3.20 5.50
C TYR A 27 8.92 3.63 4.10
N PHE A 28 10.20 3.47 3.79
CA PHE A 28 10.70 3.46 2.42
C PHE A 28 10.88 2.02 1.98
N GLY A 29 10.26 1.65 0.85
CA GLY A 29 10.01 0.28 0.39
C GLY A 29 11.22 -0.59 0.03
N SER A 30 12.25 -0.67 0.86
CA SER A 30 13.26 -1.77 0.90
C SER A 30 14.36 -1.58 1.95
N SER A 31 14.44 -0.44 2.62
CA SER A 31 15.45 -0.18 3.66
C SER A 31 14.79 0.17 4.98
N SER A 32 14.77 -0.79 5.92
CA SER A 32 14.45 -0.49 7.31
C SER A 32 15.57 0.37 7.89
N ILE A 33 15.32 1.66 8.08
CA ILE A 33 16.08 2.39 9.08
C ILE A 33 15.62 1.80 10.42
N GLY A 34 16.45 0.97 11.05
CA GLY A 34 16.15 0.30 12.33
C GLY A 34 16.08 1.25 13.52
N ARG A 35 15.56 2.47 13.35
CA ARG A 35 15.49 3.51 14.37
C ARG A 35 14.05 3.98 14.53
N SER A 36 13.36 3.45 15.52
CA SER A 36 12.13 4.04 16.06
C SER A 36 12.52 5.21 16.96
N GLY A 37 12.16 6.43 16.58
CA GLY A 37 12.50 7.65 17.31
C GLY A 37 11.37 8.67 17.29
N TRP A 38 11.52 9.74 18.06
CA TRP A 38 10.57 10.84 18.09
C TRP A 38 11.26 12.10 17.54
N ALA A 39 10.60 12.78 16.59
CA ALA A 39 10.95 14.16 16.32
C ALA A 39 10.41 15.02 17.47
N THR A 40 11.31 15.69 18.16
CA THR A 40 11.00 16.61 19.28
C THR A 40 10.91 18.05 18.81
N GLU A 41 11.52 18.37 17.67
CA GLU A 41 11.43 19.64 16.99
C GLU A 41 11.39 19.40 15.49
N GLY A 42 10.73 20.30 14.76
CA GLY A 42 10.75 20.28 13.32
C GLY A 42 9.62 21.06 12.67
N GLU A 43 9.74 21.21 11.37
CA GLU A 43 8.88 22.01 10.52
C GLU A 43 8.70 21.29 9.19
N ILE A 44 7.45 21.25 8.71
CA ILE A 44 7.15 20.95 7.30
C ILE A 44 6.60 22.23 6.68
N ARG A 45 7.22 22.66 5.58
CA ARG A 45 6.76 23.77 4.77
C ARG A 45 6.22 23.24 3.44
N ILE A 46 4.98 23.59 3.12
CA ILE A 46 4.39 23.27 1.83
C ILE A 46 4.97 24.24 0.80
N VAL A 47 5.84 23.72 -0.07
CA VAL A 47 6.49 24.50 -1.14
C VAL A 47 5.55 24.69 -2.31
N GLN A 48 4.74 23.67 -2.61
CA GLN A 48 3.75 23.72 -3.68
C GLN A 48 2.58 22.81 -3.35
N MET A 49 1.36 23.28 -3.60
CA MET A 49 0.16 22.46 -3.66
C MET A 49 -0.62 22.82 -4.92
N ASP A 50 -0.72 21.89 -5.86
CA ASP A 50 -1.69 21.98 -6.95
C ASP A 50 -2.96 21.25 -6.51
N GLN A 51 -4.04 22.01 -6.31
CA GLN A 51 -5.32 21.46 -5.89
C GLN A 51 -6.03 20.64 -6.98
N ALA A 52 -5.72 20.88 -8.26
CA ALA A 52 -6.31 20.15 -9.37
C ALA A 52 -5.67 18.76 -9.53
N SER A 53 -4.34 18.70 -9.53
CA SER A 53 -3.61 17.43 -9.59
C SER A 53 -3.40 16.79 -8.21
N LYS A 54 -3.79 17.48 -7.13
CA LYS A 54 -3.50 17.09 -5.75
C LYS A 54 -2.01 16.75 -5.56
N ALA A 55 -1.14 17.44 -6.30
CA ALA A 55 0.30 17.32 -6.19
C ALA A 55 0.82 18.25 -5.09
N LEU A 56 1.59 17.70 -4.18
CA LEU A 56 2.17 18.34 -3.01
C LEU A 56 3.69 18.25 -3.08
N GLU A 57 4.37 19.38 -3.00
CA GLU A 57 5.78 19.45 -2.67
C GLU A 57 5.95 20.11 -1.31
N ALA A 58 6.76 19.51 -0.45
CA ALA A 58 7.07 20.04 0.86
C ALA A 58 8.56 19.89 1.19
N GLU A 59 9.09 20.89 1.87
CA GLU A 59 10.40 20.84 2.51
C GLU A 59 10.20 20.58 3.99
N PHE A 60 11.08 19.79 4.60
CA PHE A 60 10.99 19.50 6.01
C PHE A 60 12.34 19.47 6.69
N LYS A 61 12.32 19.89 7.95
CA LYS A 61 13.45 19.81 8.88
C LYS A 61 12.98 19.16 10.16
N PHE A 62 13.71 18.16 10.65
CA PHE A 62 13.39 17.49 11.92
C PHE A 62 14.64 17.25 12.74
N THR A 63 14.50 17.43 14.06
CA THR A 63 15.46 16.97 15.04
C THR A 63 14.91 15.73 15.71
N ILE A 64 15.59 14.61 15.52
CA ILE A 64 15.21 13.29 16.04
C ILE A 64 16.10 12.98 17.24
N VAL A 65 15.50 12.68 18.38
CA VAL A 65 16.23 12.24 19.57
C VAL A 65 15.85 10.78 19.84
N ASP A 66 16.84 9.89 19.83
CA ASP A 66 16.68 8.48 20.17
C ASP A 66 17.66 8.05 21.28
N THR A 67 17.66 6.76 21.63
CA THR A 67 18.52 6.20 22.69
C THR A 67 20.00 6.22 22.37
N MET A 68 20.39 6.44 21.11
CA MET A 68 21.76 6.49 20.62
C MET A 68 22.25 7.92 20.32
N GLY A 69 21.37 8.93 20.38
CA GLY A 69 21.75 10.33 20.29
C GLY A 69 20.74 11.19 19.51
N GLN A 70 21.21 12.33 19.03
CA GLN A 70 20.43 13.26 18.22
C GLN A 70 20.82 13.17 16.75
N VAL A 71 19.84 13.19 15.85
CA VAL A 71 20.00 13.23 14.39
C VAL A 71 19.16 14.37 13.83
N ASP A 72 19.79 15.24 13.04
CA ASP A 72 19.11 16.35 12.39
C ASP A 72 18.92 16.06 10.89
N ILE A 73 17.68 16.18 10.41
CA ILE A 73 17.34 16.25 8.99
C ILE A 73 17.16 17.73 8.66
N VAL A 74 18.04 18.30 7.82
CA VAL A 74 18.08 19.75 7.57
C VAL A 74 17.44 20.19 6.26
N ASP A 75 17.50 19.36 5.21
CA ASP A 75 17.01 19.69 3.85
C ASP A 75 16.12 18.56 3.30
N GLY A 76 15.20 18.06 4.12
CA GLY A 76 14.26 17.02 3.72
C GLY A 76 13.34 17.54 2.62
N LYS A 77 13.10 16.73 1.59
CA LYS A 77 12.15 17.02 0.51
C LYS A 77 11.14 15.89 0.36
N LEU A 78 9.89 16.26 0.19
CA LEU A 78 8.76 15.37 -0.03
C LEU A 78 8.03 15.86 -1.29
N SER A 79 7.77 14.94 -2.22
CA SER A 79 6.89 15.19 -3.37
C SER A 79 5.87 14.07 -3.44
N LEU A 80 4.59 14.41 -3.54
CA LEU A 80 3.46 13.49 -3.60
C LEU A 80 2.52 13.96 -4.72
N SER A 81 2.32 13.18 -5.78
CA SER A 81 1.30 13.46 -6.81
C SER A 81 0.14 12.48 -6.67
N LEU A 82 -1.06 12.99 -6.36
CA LEU A 82 -2.27 12.17 -6.27
C LEU A 82 -2.97 12.00 -7.63
N ALA A 83 -2.83 12.93 -8.59
CA ALA A 83 -3.43 12.80 -9.91
C ALA A 83 -2.81 11.69 -10.76
N ASP A 84 -1.50 11.48 -10.65
CA ASP A 84 -0.83 10.35 -11.32
C ASP A 84 -1.25 9.01 -10.72
N HIS A 85 -1.73 8.98 -9.48
CA HIS A 85 -2.25 7.76 -8.84
C HIS A 85 -3.76 7.54 -8.99
N ALA A 86 -4.55 8.61 -9.12
CA ALA A 86 -6.00 8.52 -9.29
C ALA A 86 -6.42 8.12 -10.72
N THR A 87 -5.61 8.48 -11.73
CA THR A 87 -5.91 8.19 -13.15
C THR A 87 -5.42 6.81 -13.63
N GLN A 88 -4.56 6.13 -12.87
CA GLN A 88 -3.95 4.87 -13.33
C GLN A 88 -4.67 3.59 -12.89
N CYS A 89 -5.61 3.66 -11.93
CA CYS A 89 -6.37 2.48 -11.51
C CYS A 89 -7.62 2.27 -12.36
N ILE A 90 -7.53 1.39 -13.36
CA ILE A 90 -8.59 1.09 -14.31
C ILE A 90 -9.41 -0.11 -13.79
N SER A 91 -10.74 0.00 -13.86
CA SER A 91 -11.63 -1.12 -13.52
C SER A 91 -11.41 -2.28 -14.50
N SER A 92 -11.27 -3.48 -13.96
CA SER A 92 -11.09 -4.72 -14.73
C SER A 92 -12.27 -5.67 -14.45
N THR A 93 -12.47 -6.67 -15.30
CA THR A 93 -13.51 -7.68 -15.09
C THR A 93 -12.90 -9.01 -14.67
N GLY A 94 -13.66 -9.85 -13.97
CA GLY A 94 -13.20 -11.16 -13.51
C GLY A 94 -13.45 -11.39 -12.03
N GLN A 95 -12.75 -12.37 -11.45
CA GLN A 95 -12.93 -12.81 -10.08
C GLN A 95 -11.60 -13.28 -9.45
N VAL A 96 -11.47 -13.06 -8.15
CA VAL A 96 -10.48 -13.73 -7.30
C VAL A 96 -11.19 -14.53 -6.21
N LYS A 97 -10.85 -15.81 -6.08
CA LYS A 97 -11.37 -16.72 -5.05
C LYS A 97 -10.23 -17.37 -4.31
N ALA A 98 -10.38 -17.61 -3.01
CA ALA A 98 -9.50 -18.47 -2.23
C ALA A 98 -10.15 -18.90 -0.91
N ASN A 99 -9.79 -20.08 -0.41
CA ASN A 99 -10.13 -20.51 0.93
C ASN A 99 -9.18 -19.87 1.94
N ILE A 100 -9.71 -19.45 3.10
CA ILE A 100 -8.90 -18.84 4.17
C ILE A 100 -9.24 -19.53 5.50
N ASP A 101 -8.26 -20.23 6.08
CA ASP A 101 -8.45 -20.96 7.33
C ASP A 101 -7.34 -20.67 8.36
N PRO A 102 -7.68 -20.22 9.58
CA PRO A 102 -8.99 -19.68 9.96
C PRO A 102 -9.30 -18.39 9.18
N ALA A 103 -10.58 -18.04 9.02
CA ALA A 103 -10.96 -16.77 8.40
C ALA A 103 -10.35 -15.58 9.15
N ILE A 104 -9.84 -14.59 8.41
CA ILE A 104 -9.32 -13.33 8.98
C ILE A 104 -10.48 -12.51 9.56
N PHE A 105 -11.53 -12.34 8.76
CA PHE A 105 -12.78 -11.72 9.18
C PHE A 105 -13.90 -12.76 9.07
N PRO A 106 -14.52 -13.17 10.19
CA PRO A 106 -15.63 -14.13 10.16
C PRO A 106 -16.81 -13.69 9.28
N SER A 107 -17.04 -12.38 9.15
CA SER A 107 -18.11 -11.82 8.30
C SER A 107 -17.84 -11.94 6.80
N LEU A 108 -16.58 -12.10 6.38
CA LEU A 108 -16.20 -12.28 4.99
C LEU A 108 -15.98 -13.76 4.65
N GLY A 109 -15.46 -14.53 5.61
CA GLY A 109 -15.10 -15.93 5.38
C GLY A 109 -14.00 -16.08 4.34
N ASN A 110 -14.22 -16.97 3.37
CA ASN A 110 -13.34 -17.14 2.22
C ASN A 110 -13.27 -15.89 1.36
N LEU A 111 -12.19 -15.74 0.60
CA LEU A 111 -12.07 -14.66 -0.36
C LEU A 111 -12.95 -14.95 -1.57
N ASP A 112 -13.87 -14.03 -1.88
CA ASP A 112 -14.60 -13.95 -3.15
C ASP A 112 -14.70 -12.47 -3.57
N ALA A 113 -13.68 -12.03 -4.30
CA ALA A 113 -13.55 -10.65 -4.75
C ALA A 113 -13.94 -10.51 -6.23
N GLN A 114 -15.02 -9.76 -6.48
CA GLN A 114 -15.49 -9.37 -7.81
C GLN A 114 -15.00 -7.98 -8.24
N THR A 115 -14.58 -7.15 -7.28
CA THR A 115 -14.11 -5.81 -7.57
C THR A 115 -12.63 -5.86 -7.87
N ILE A 116 -12.27 -5.84 -9.16
CA ILE A 116 -10.89 -5.88 -9.63
C ILE A 116 -10.52 -4.55 -10.26
N LYS A 117 -9.35 -4.04 -9.87
CA LYS A 117 -8.70 -2.88 -10.48
C LYS A 117 -7.29 -3.26 -10.91
N SER A 118 -6.80 -2.64 -11.96
CA SER A 118 -5.41 -2.76 -12.39
C SER A 118 -4.77 -1.42 -12.67
N ARG A 119 -3.44 -1.36 -12.57
CA ARG A 119 -2.62 -0.25 -13.01
C ARG A 119 -1.31 -0.77 -13.59
N GLU A 120 -0.87 -0.19 -14.69
CA GLU A 120 0.49 -0.40 -15.19
C GLU A 120 1.45 0.48 -14.37
N LEU A 121 2.61 -0.08 -14.01
CA LEU A 121 3.67 0.59 -13.29
C LEU A 121 4.74 1.06 -14.27
N GLU A 122 5.50 2.09 -13.90
CA GLU A 122 6.56 2.66 -14.73
C GLU A 122 7.66 1.64 -15.09
N ASP A 123 7.85 0.63 -14.25
CA ASP A 123 8.80 -0.46 -14.48
C ASP A 123 8.24 -1.59 -15.37
N GLY A 124 7.07 -1.40 -15.98
CA GLY A 124 6.43 -2.33 -16.90
C GLY A 124 5.67 -3.47 -16.22
N ARG A 125 5.65 -3.54 -14.88
CA ARG A 125 4.81 -4.49 -14.16
C ARG A 125 3.36 -4.00 -14.12
N ILE A 126 2.44 -4.94 -13.93
CA ILE A 126 1.04 -4.66 -13.71
C ILE A 126 0.72 -4.96 -12.25
N GLN A 127 0.09 -4.00 -11.57
CA GLN A 127 -0.52 -4.21 -10.27
C GLN A 127 -2.01 -4.47 -10.46
N LEU A 128 -2.47 -5.65 -10.07
CA LEU A 128 -3.87 -5.99 -9.93
C LEU A 128 -4.26 -5.97 -8.46
N THR A 129 -5.43 -5.41 -8.14
CA THR A 129 -6.00 -5.43 -6.79
C THR A 129 -7.44 -5.91 -6.88
N ALA A 130 -7.72 -7.03 -6.24
CA ALA A 130 -9.06 -7.59 -6.10
C ALA A 130 -9.50 -7.49 -4.64
N LYS A 131 -10.63 -6.85 -4.39
CA LYS A 131 -11.15 -6.63 -3.03
C LYS A 131 -12.56 -7.15 -2.85
N GLN A 132 -12.82 -7.65 -1.66
CA GLN A 132 -14.14 -7.96 -1.12
C GLN A 132 -14.32 -7.12 0.15
N GLN A 133 -15.50 -6.52 0.30
CA GLN A 133 -15.81 -5.67 1.44
C GLN A 133 -17.23 -5.92 1.91
N VAL A 134 -17.40 -6.07 3.23
CA VAL A 134 -18.69 -6.14 3.92
C VAL A 134 -18.55 -5.28 5.17
N ASP A 135 -19.42 -4.28 5.30
CA ASP A 135 -19.34 -3.26 6.34
C ASP A 135 -17.93 -2.62 6.41
N ASN A 136 -17.28 -2.69 7.58
CA ASN A 136 -15.94 -2.17 7.84
C ASN A 136 -14.84 -3.21 7.60
N ALA A 137 -15.18 -4.45 7.26
CA ALA A 137 -14.21 -5.50 6.97
C ALA A 137 -13.86 -5.50 5.49
N THR A 138 -12.58 -5.35 5.17
CA THR A 138 -12.06 -5.44 3.80
C THR A 138 -10.95 -6.48 3.75
N GLN A 139 -11.05 -7.42 2.82
CA GLN A 139 -9.98 -8.35 2.51
C GLN A 139 -9.80 -8.47 0.99
N GLY A 140 -8.64 -8.96 0.57
CA GLY A 140 -8.37 -9.07 -0.86
C GLY A 140 -6.98 -9.59 -1.20
N ILE A 141 -6.66 -9.53 -2.48
CA ILE A 141 -5.35 -9.87 -3.02
C ILE A 141 -4.86 -8.69 -3.85
N MET A 142 -3.60 -8.36 -3.66
CA MET A 142 -2.84 -7.54 -4.60
C MET A 142 -1.79 -8.43 -5.27
N MET A 143 -1.76 -8.41 -6.59
CA MET A 143 -0.78 -9.14 -7.40
C MET A 143 0.04 -8.12 -8.18
N LEU A 144 1.36 -8.18 -8.03
CA LEU A 144 2.31 -7.53 -8.93
C LEU A 144 2.80 -8.57 -9.91
N PHE A 145 2.61 -8.36 -11.20
CA PHE A 145 3.02 -9.34 -12.20
C PHE A 145 3.54 -8.73 -13.50
N SER A 146 4.23 -9.57 -14.25
CA SER A 146 4.76 -9.35 -15.59
C SER A 146 4.68 -10.70 -16.31
N GLU A 147 5.21 -10.77 -17.54
CA GLU A 147 5.23 -12.03 -18.30
C GLU A 147 5.96 -13.17 -17.57
N HIS A 148 7.04 -12.86 -16.82
CA HIS A 148 7.90 -13.89 -16.21
C HIS A 148 7.84 -13.96 -14.69
N HIS A 149 7.34 -12.91 -14.03
CA HIS A 149 7.35 -12.82 -12.57
C HIS A 149 6.01 -12.38 -12.05
N ALA A 150 5.58 -13.00 -10.95
CA ALA A 150 4.43 -12.57 -10.18
C ALA A 150 4.69 -12.68 -8.68
N ARG A 151 4.06 -11.80 -7.91
CA ARG A 151 4.10 -11.78 -6.45
C ARG A 151 2.74 -11.39 -5.91
N LEU A 152 2.32 -12.09 -4.85
CA LEU A 152 1.07 -11.84 -4.16
C LEU A 152 1.29 -11.17 -2.80
N PHE A 153 0.33 -10.33 -2.43
CA PHE A 153 0.17 -9.72 -1.13
C PHE A 153 -1.29 -9.87 -0.71
N PHE A 154 -1.52 -10.04 0.58
CA PHE A 154 -2.87 -10.07 1.12
C PHE A 154 -3.29 -8.67 1.56
N LEU A 155 -4.48 -8.24 1.16
CA LEU A 155 -5.06 -6.97 1.59
C LEU A 155 -5.90 -7.20 2.85
N ILE A 156 -5.61 -6.47 3.93
CA ILE A 156 -6.45 -6.43 5.16
C ILE A 156 -6.70 -4.96 5.48
N GLY A 157 -7.96 -4.54 5.43
CA GLY A 157 -8.31 -3.11 5.50
C GLY A 157 -7.71 -2.35 4.31
N SER A 158 -6.82 -1.40 4.58
CA SER A 158 -6.10 -0.61 3.58
C SER A 158 -4.63 -1.00 3.41
N LEU A 159 -4.16 -2.05 4.09
CA LEU A 159 -2.75 -2.43 4.15
C LEU A 159 -2.48 -3.74 3.41
N TYR A 160 -1.33 -3.80 2.75
CA TYR A 160 -0.83 -5.01 2.07
C TYR A 160 0.16 -5.75 2.97
N TYR A 161 -0.13 -7.01 3.23
CA TYR A 161 0.68 -7.91 4.03
C TYR A 161 1.41 -8.90 3.11
N PRO A 162 2.70 -9.15 3.33
CA PRO A 162 3.43 -10.14 2.56
C PRO A 162 2.84 -11.53 2.83
N LEU A 163 2.66 -12.30 1.76
CA LEU A 163 2.40 -13.73 1.85
C LEU A 163 3.72 -14.48 1.93
N THR A 164 3.76 -15.51 2.77
CA THR A 164 4.94 -16.38 2.93
C THR A 164 4.61 -17.83 2.57
N GLY A 165 5.65 -18.58 2.17
CA GLY A 165 5.49 -19.94 1.68
C GLY A 165 4.78 -19.99 0.33
N GLY A 166 3.90 -20.97 0.19
CA GLY A 166 3.02 -21.14 -0.96
C GLY A 166 3.67 -21.43 -2.30
N ARG A 167 2.81 -21.60 -3.29
CA ARG A 167 3.15 -21.69 -4.70
C ARG A 167 2.17 -20.85 -5.50
N LEU A 168 2.69 -20.17 -6.51
CA LEU A 168 1.95 -19.39 -7.49
C LEU A 168 2.34 -19.86 -8.89
N GLN A 169 1.34 -20.07 -9.73
CA GLN A 169 1.50 -20.23 -11.17
C GLN A 169 0.58 -19.23 -11.85
N HIS A 170 1.08 -18.49 -12.84
CA HIS A 170 0.30 -17.51 -13.58
C HIS A 170 0.59 -17.59 -15.07
N GLU A 171 -0.41 -17.21 -15.86
CA GLU A 171 -0.31 -17.04 -17.29
C GLU A 171 -0.87 -15.67 -17.65
N TRP A 172 -0.07 -14.90 -18.38
CA TRP A 172 -0.44 -13.58 -18.87
C TRP A 172 -0.52 -13.60 -20.40
N ASN A 173 -1.72 -13.37 -20.93
CA ASN A 173 -1.92 -13.21 -22.37
C ASN A 173 -1.90 -11.70 -22.69
N VAL A 174 -0.80 -11.26 -23.31
CA VAL A 174 -0.58 -9.86 -23.69
C VAL A 174 -1.62 -9.38 -24.71
N GLU A 175 -1.95 -10.19 -25.71
CA GLU A 175 -2.85 -9.83 -26.81
C GLU A 175 -4.28 -9.59 -26.32
N ASN A 176 -4.78 -10.49 -25.46
CA ASN A 176 -6.15 -10.44 -24.94
C ASN A 176 -6.27 -9.67 -23.61
N ARG A 177 -5.14 -9.20 -23.05
CA ARG A 177 -5.03 -8.62 -21.70
C ARG A 177 -5.71 -9.47 -20.62
N THR A 178 -5.54 -10.80 -20.71
CA THR A 178 -6.13 -11.74 -19.75
C THR A 178 -5.09 -12.38 -18.85
N LEU A 179 -5.35 -12.39 -17.55
CA LEU A 179 -4.57 -13.05 -16.52
C LEU A 179 -5.34 -14.25 -15.96
N THR A 180 -4.69 -15.40 -15.91
CA THR A 180 -5.10 -16.53 -15.06
C THR A 180 -3.98 -16.82 -14.06
N ALA A 181 -4.33 -17.11 -12.81
CA ALA A 181 -3.35 -17.56 -11.83
C ALA A 181 -3.98 -18.53 -10.83
N GLU A 182 -3.18 -19.50 -10.40
CA GLU A 182 -3.50 -20.43 -9.32
C GLU A 182 -2.47 -20.29 -8.21
N PHE A 183 -2.94 -20.25 -6.96
CA PHE A 183 -2.09 -20.10 -5.80
C PHE A 183 -2.60 -20.88 -4.61
N THR A 184 -1.69 -21.49 -3.85
CA THR A 184 -2.05 -22.29 -2.68
C THR A 184 -0.90 -22.31 -1.68
N ASP A 185 -1.20 -22.76 -0.46
CA ASP A 185 -0.27 -22.92 0.66
C ASP A 185 0.43 -21.64 1.13
N TYR A 186 -0.11 -20.48 0.76
CA TYR A 186 0.35 -19.21 1.29
C TYR A 186 -0.15 -18.99 2.71
N VAL A 187 0.66 -18.31 3.53
CA VAL A 187 0.28 -17.90 4.88
C VAL A 187 0.40 -16.39 5.02
N VAL A 188 -0.63 -15.79 5.63
CA VAL A 188 -0.59 -14.41 6.14
C VAL A 188 -0.73 -14.44 7.67
N SER A 189 0.21 -13.81 8.37
CA SER A 189 0.15 -13.65 9.82
C SER A 189 -0.50 -12.30 10.16
N TYR A 190 -1.61 -12.33 10.89
CA TYR A 190 -2.35 -11.14 11.29
C TYR A 190 -2.89 -11.29 12.72
N GLN A 191 -2.73 -10.24 13.54
CA GLN A 191 -3.16 -10.22 14.95
C GLN A 191 -2.69 -11.44 15.77
N GLY A 192 -1.46 -11.90 15.52
CA GLY A 192 -0.87 -13.03 16.24
C GLY A 192 -1.41 -14.41 15.84
N LYS A 193 -2.13 -14.50 14.71
CA LYS A 193 -2.63 -15.75 14.14
C LYS A 193 -2.17 -15.90 12.69
N ASP A 194 -1.92 -17.13 12.30
CA ASP A 194 -1.64 -17.48 10.92
C ASP A 194 -2.94 -17.87 10.22
N HIS A 195 -3.11 -17.37 9.01
CA HIS A 195 -4.25 -17.65 8.14
C HIS A 195 -3.73 -18.28 6.86
N ARG A 196 -4.08 -19.55 6.64
CA ARG A 196 -3.63 -20.31 5.47
C ARG A 196 -4.59 -20.11 4.31
N ILE A 197 -4.01 -19.90 3.14
CA ILE A 197 -4.73 -19.69 1.89
C ILE A 197 -4.56 -20.93 1.02
N THR A 198 -5.68 -21.53 0.63
CA THR A 198 -5.70 -22.68 -0.30
C THR A 198 -6.68 -22.44 -1.44
N ASP A 199 -6.55 -23.22 -2.51
CA ASP A 199 -7.46 -23.22 -3.66
C ASP A 199 -7.67 -21.81 -4.26
N GLY A 200 -6.60 -21.02 -4.27
CA GLY A 200 -6.60 -19.66 -4.78
C GLY A 200 -6.63 -19.64 -6.30
N ARG A 201 -7.53 -18.85 -6.88
CA ARG A 201 -7.66 -18.63 -8.33
C ARG A 201 -7.91 -17.16 -8.64
N ILE A 202 -7.20 -16.64 -9.64
CA ILE A 202 -7.39 -15.32 -10.23
C ILE A 202 -7.77 -15.53 -11.69
N GLU A 203 -8.86 -14.92 -12.12
CA GLU A 203 -9.22 -14.79 -13.53
C GLU A 203 -9.61 -13.35 -13.77
N ALA A 204 -8.87 -12.66 -14.64
CA ALA A 204 -9.11 -11.25 -14.89
C ALA A 204 -8.87 -10.88 -16.35
N THR A 205 -9.73 -10.02 -16.89
CA THR A 205 -9.52 -9.31 -18.14
C THR A 205 -9.29 -7.84 -17.81
N LEU A 206 -8.08 -7.36 -18.11
CA LEU A 206 -7.67 -5.99 -17.85
C LEU A 206 -8.13 -5.08 -19.00
N ALA A 207 -8.57 -3.88 -18.63
CA ALA A 207 -8.95 -2.83 -19.58
C ALA A 207 -7.73 -2.08 -20.13
#